data_AF-A0A8S9KDD7-F1
#
_entry.id   AF-A0A8S9KDD7-F1
#
_cell.length_a   1.000
_cell.length_b   1.000
_cell.length_c   1.000
_cell.angle_alpha   90.00
_cell.angle_beta   90.00
_cell.angle_gamma   90.00
#
_symmetry.space_group_name_H-M   'P 1'
#
loop_
_entity.id
_entity.type
_entity.pdbx_description
1 polymer ?
#
loop_
_entity_poly.entity_id
_entity_poly.type
_entity_poly.pdbx_seq_one_letter_code
_entity_poly.pdbx_strand_id
1 'polypeptide(L)'
;MSLGTTATEEDGALVAKLFGSVGKMFKADEKMFDAVTGLSGSGPAYIFLAIEALADGGVAAGLPRELALGLASQTVLGVATMVRKRGSIRVC
;
A
#
# COMPACT_ATOMS: atom_id res chain seq x y z
N MET A 1 -9.75 9.80 -5.94
CA MET A 1 -10.93 10.63 -6.22
C MET A 1 -10.91 11.10 -7.67
N SER A 2 -12.10 11.27 -8.24
CA SER A 2 -12.39 11.97 -9.47
C SER A 2 -13.54 12.94 -9.16
N LEU A 3 -13.55 14.14 -9.75
CA LEU A 3 -14.62 15.14 -9.53
C LEU A 3 -15.86 14.90 -10.40
N GLY A 4 -15.77 13.98 -11.37
CA GLY A 4 -16.83 13.77 -12.35
C GLY A 4 -17.12 15.05 -13.13
N THR A 5 -18.38 15.23 -13.52
CA THR A 5 -18.81 16.35 -14.39
C THR A 5 -19.40 17.53 -13.64
N THR A 6 -19.77 17.38 -12.37
CA THR A 6 -20.56 18.37 -11.61
C THR A 6 -19.89 18.90 -10.36
N ALA A 7 -18.91 18.19 -9.78
CA ALA A 7 -18.25 18.65 -8.56
C ALA A 7 -17.21 19.73 -8.88
N THR A 8 -17.09 20.72 -8.00
CA THR A 8 -16.11 21.79 -8.15
C THR A 8 -14.78 21.42 -7.47
N GLU A 9 -13.74 22.23 -7.68
CA GLU A 9 -12.48 22.04 -6.97
C GLU A 9 -12.61 22.33 -5.47
N GLU A 10 -13.56 23.17 -5.04
CA GLU A 10 -13.88 23.38 -3.63
C GLU A 10 -14.45 22.11 -2.98
N ASP A 11 -15.33 21.39 -3.67
CA ASP A 11 -15.84 20.09 -3.22
C ASP A 11 -14.68 19.09 -3.09
N GLY A 12 -13.79 19.06 -4.07
CA GLY A 12 -12.58 18.25 -4.05
C GLY A 12 -11.67 18.54 -2.87
N ALA A 13 -11.46 19.83 -2.56
CA ALA A 13 -10.64 20.26 -1.44
C ALA A 13 -11.27 19.88 -0.09
N LEU A 14 -12.59 20.01 0.04
CA LEU A 14 -13.33 19.58 1.23
C LEU A 14 -13.18 18.07 1.44
N VAL A 15 -13.43 17.27 0.41
CA VAL A 15 -13.27 15.81 0.45
C VAL A 15 -11.82 15.43 0.77
N ALA A 16 -10.84 16.14 0.21
CA ALA A 16 -9.43 15.91 0.52
C ALA A 16 -9.07 16.18 1.97
N LYS A 17 -9.62 17.24 2.55
CA LYS A 17 -9.44 17.54 3.97
C LYS A 17 -10.08 16.47 4.86
N LEU A 18 -11.27 16.00 4.52
CA LEU A 18 -11.99 15.00 5.30
C LEU A 18 -11.27 13.64 5.27
N PHE A 19 -11.04 13.08 4.08
CA PHE A 19 -10.42 11.76 3.93
C PHE A 19 -8.91 11.77 4.21
N GLY A 20 -8.27 12.94 4.13
CA GLY A 20 -6.87 13.12 4.53
C GLY A 20 -6.60 12.78 6.01
N SER A 21 -7.63 12.80 6.86
CA SER A 21 -7.52 12.42 8.28
C SER A 21 -7.37 10.91 8.50
N VAL A 22 -7.90 10.08 7.60
CA VAL A 22 -7.86 8.61 7.71
C VAL A 22 -6.76 7.98 6.86
N GLY A 23 -6.28 8.67 5.84
CA GLY A 23 -5.26 8.14 4.96
C GLY A 23 -4.84 9.09 3.85
N LYS A 24 -3.92 8.62 3.01
CA LYS A 24 -3.47 9.38 1.84
C LYS A 24 -4.49 9.23 0.71
N MET A 25 -4.85 10.36 0.11
CA MET A 25 -5.74 10.37 -1.03
C MET A 25 -4.98 10.68 -2.33
N PHE A 26 -5.47 10.10 -3.43
CA PHE A 26 -4.92 10.26 -4.77
C PHE A 26 -6.03 10.73 -5.72
N LYS A 27 -5.77 11.76 -6.52
CA LYS A 27 -6.63 12.16 -7.65
C LYS A 27 -6.25 11.29 -8.85
N ALA A 28 -7.23 10.73 -9.55
CA ALA A 28 -7.03 9.88 -10.71
C ALA A 28 -8.21 10.04 -11.68
N ASP A 29 -7.97 9.81 -12.97
CA ASP A 29 -9.04 9.77 -13.96
C ASP A 29 -9.99 8.60 -13.64
N GLU A 30 -11.29 8.82 -13.83
CA GLU A 30 -12.32 7.81 -13.53
C GLU A 30 -12.13 6.51 -14.32
N LYS A 31 -11.64 6.60 -15.57
CA LYS A 31 -11.28 5.42 -16.39
C LYS A 31 -10.22 4.51 -15.75
N MET A 32 -9.48 4.98 -14.75
CA MET A 32 -8.48 4.19 -14.03
C MET A 32 -9.05 3.47 -12.81
N PHE A 33 -10.32 3.67 -12.45
CA PHE A 33 -10.87 3.17 -11.19
C PHE A 33 -10.94 1.64 -11.12
N ASP A 34 -11.14 0.94 -12.24
CA ASP A 34 -11.07 -0.52 -12.29
C ASP A 34 -9.66 -1.00 -11.88
N ALA A 35 -8.62 -0.36 -12.41
CA ALA A 35 -7.24 -0.67 -12.08
C ALA A 35 -6.90 -0.30 -10.62
N VAL A 36 -7.37 0.84 -10.12
CA VAL A 36 -7.22 1.24 -8.71
C VAL A 36 -7.88 0.23 -7.78
N THR A 37 -9.08 -0.25 -8.13
CA THR A 37 -9.83 -1.22 -7.34
C THR A 37 -9.12 -2.57 -7.32
N GLY A 38 -8.68 -3.06 -8.48
CA GLY A 38 -7.91 -4.30 -8.56
C GLY A 38 -6.59 -4.22 -7.79
N LEU A 39 -5.85 -3.12 -7.95
CA LEU A 39 -4.58 -2.91 -7.25
C LEU A 39 -4.75 -2.81 -5.73
N SER A 40 -5.74 -2.04 -5.25
CA SER A 40 -5.93 -1.81 -3.81
C SER A 40 -6.67 -2.94 -3.10
N GLY A 41 -7.60 -3.60 -3.78
CA GLY A 41 -8.36 -4.73 -3.24
C GLY A 41 -7.56 -6.03 -3.22
N SER A 42 -6.89 -6.36 -4.33
CA SER A 42 -6.13 -7.62 -4.45
C SER A 42 -4.67 -7.48 -4.06
N GLY A 43 -4.09 -6.28 -4.14
CA GLY A 43 -2.69 -5.99 -3.78
C GLY A 43 -2.24 -6.55 -2.43
N PRO A 44 -3.03 -6.40 -1.34
CA PRO A 44 -2.67 -6.96 -0.04
C PRO A 44 -2.43 -8.47 -0.03
N ALA A 45 -3.13 -9.25 -0.88
CA ALA A 45 -2.95 -10.69 -0.94
C ALA A 45 -1.55 -11.09 -1.41
N TYR A 46 -1.00 -10.36 -2.40
CA TYR A 46 0.38 -10.56 -2.85
C TYR A 46 1.40 -10.26 -1.75
N ILE A 47 1.13 -9.23 -0.94
CA ILE A 47 2.00 -8.84 0.16
C ILE A 47 1.93 -9.86 1.31
N PHE A 48 0.74 -10.40 1.62
CA PHE A 48 0.61 -11.48 2.59
C PHE A 48 1.38 -12.72 2.16
N LEU A 49 1.27 -13.12 0.89
CA LEU A 49 2.03 -14.24 0.35
C LEU A 49 3.55 -14.00 0.45
N ALA A 50 4.01 -12.78 0.15
CA ALA A 50 5.42 -12.44 0.28
C ALA A 50 5.91 -12.49 1.74
N ILE A 51 5.11 -11.99 2.69
CA ILE A 51 5.43 -12.06 4.13
C ILE A 51 5.48 -13.52 4.60
N GLU A 52 4.51 -14.34 4.19
CA GLU A 52 4.45 -15.75 4.53
C GLU A 52 5.67 -16.50 3.98
N ALA A 53 6.02 -16.31 2.70
CA ALA A 53 7.19 -16.94 2.10
C ALA A 53 8.51 -16.54 2.78
N LEU A 54 8.65 -15.26 3.17
CA LEU A 54 9.81 -14.80 3.94
C LEU A 54 9.87 -15.44 5.33
N ALA A 55 8.72 -15.55 6.00
CA ALA A 55 8.64 -16.20 7.31
C ALA A 55 8.96 -17.70 7.22
N ASP A 56 8.42 -18.40 6.22
CA ASP A 56 8.71 -19.81 5.96
C ASP A 56 10.19 -20.04 5.67
N GLY A 57 10.82 -19.17 4.89
CA GLY A 57 12.27 -19.19 4.67
C GLY A 57 13.08 -19.02 5.97
N GLY A 58 12.63 -18.11 6.84
CA GLY A 58 13.23 -17.92 8.17
C GLY A 58 13.09 -19.16 9.07
N VAL A 59 11.93 -19.81 9.06
CA VAL A 59 11.69 -21.07 9.80
C VAL A 59 12.57 -22.19 9.25
N ALA A 60 12.67 -22.32 7.93
CA ALA A 60 13.55 -23.30 7.29
C ALA A 60 15.03 -23.08 7.65
N ALA A 61 15.43 -21.84 7.95
CA ALA A 61 16.75 -21.48 8.45
C ALA A 61 16.92 -21.65 9.98
N GLY A 62 15.89 -22.12 10.70
CA GLY A 62 15.94 -22.44 12.13
C GLY A 62 15.35 -21.38 13.07
N LEU A 63 14.68 -20.34 12.56
CA LEU A 63 14.01 -19.35 13.40
C LEU A 63 12.67 -19.87 13.95
N PRO A 64 12.27 -19.50 15.17
CA PRO A 64 10.89 -19.69 15.63
C PRO A 64 9.91 -18.94 14.71
N ARG A 65 8.74 -19.54 14.44
CA ARG A 65 7.71 -18.99 13.53
C ARG A 65 7.35 -17.55 13.83
N GLU A 66 7.08 -17.23 15.11
CA GLU A 66 6.72 -15.89 15.55
C GLU A 66 7.82 -14.86 15.26
N LEU A 67 9.09 -15.23 15.50
CA LEU A 67 10.23 -14.36 15.21
C LEU A 67 10.38 -14.15 13.70
N ALA A 68 10.29 -15.22 12.90
CA ALA A 68 10.39 -15.15 11.45
C ALA A 68 9.29 -14.26 10.84
N LEU A 69 8.04 -14.41 11.30
CA LEU A 69 6.91 -13.59 10.88
C LEU A 69 7.08 -12.11 11.28
N GLY A 70 7.55 -11.85 12.49
CA GLY A 70 7.87 -10.50 12.96
C GLY A 70 8.95 -9.84 12.10
N LEU A 71 10.03 -10.54 11.77
CA LEU A 71 11.11 -10.04 10.91
C LEU A 71 10.62 -9.80 9.46
N ALA A 72 9.84 -10.71 8.91
CA ALA A 72 9.29 -10.61 7.55
C ALA A 72 8.34 -9.40 7.42
N SER A 73 7.37 -9.26 8.32
CA SER A 73 6.43 -8.15 8.33
C SER A 73 7.13 -6.79 8.54
N GLN A 74 8.11 -6.73 9.45
CA GLN A 74 8.91 -5.53 9.68
C GLN A 74 9.74 -5.14 8.46
N THR A 75 10.30 -6.11 7.74
CA THR A 75 11.03 -5.89 6.48
C THR A 75 10.13 -5.22 5.44
N VAL A 76 8.93 -5.77 5.23
CA VAL A 76 7.96 -5.21 4.27
C VAL A 76 7.53 -3.80 4.65
N LEU A 77 7.26 -3.54 5.94
CA LEU A 77 6.94 -2.20 6.45
C LEU A 77 8.07 -1.19 6.16
N GLY A 78 9.33 -1.61 6.39
CA GLY A 78 10.50 -0.79 6.13
C GLY A 78 10.62 -0.41 4.66
N VAL A 79 10.51 -1.40 3.76
CA VAL A 79 10.55 -1.19 2.30
C VAL A 79 9.42 -0.25 1.85
N ALA A 80 8.18 -0.51 2.26
CA ALA A 80 7.03 0.33 1.91
C ALA A 80 7.22 1.78 2.39
N THR A 81 7.74 1.96 3.61
CA THR A 81 8.03 3.29 4.17
C THR A 81 9.10 4.03 3.37
N MET A 82 10.17 3.34 2.97
CA MET A 82 11.27 3.92 2.19
C MET A 82 10.80 4.34 0.80
N VAL A 83 10.03 3.48 0.12
CA VAL A 83 9.44 3.80 -1.19
C VAL A 83 8.51 5.00 -1.08
N ARG A 84 7.65 5.04 -0.05
CA ARG A 84 6.75 6.18 0.19
C ARG A 84 7.49 7.49 0.42
N LYS A 85 8.61 7.47 1.14
CA LYS A 85 9.43 8.67 1.42
C LYS A 85 10.22 9.14 0.20
N ARG A 86 10.80 8.21 -0.58
CA ARG A 86 11.66 8.52 -1.73
C ARG A 86 10.91 8.71 -3.05
N GLY A 87 9.70 8.16 -3.16
CA GLY A 87 8.92 8.14 -4.40
C GLY A 87 9.48 7.22 -5.49
N SER A 88 10.44 6.35 -5.19
CA SER A 88 11.06 5.43 -6.16
C SER A 88 11.49 4.12 -5.52
N ILE A 89 11.51 3.05 -6.33
CA ILE A 89 12.02 1.71 -5.99
C ILE A 89 13.38 1.59 -6.67
N ARG A 90 14.45 2.05 -6.03
CA ARG A 90 15.83 1.83 -6.48
C ARG A 90 16.52 0.93 -5.48
N VAL A 91 16.95 -0.25 -5.96
CA VAL A 91 17.60 -1.27 -5.13
C VAL A 91 19.12 -1.09 -5.10
N CYS A 92 19.68 -0.21 -5.95
CA CYS A 92 21.05 0.29 -5.90
C CYS A 92 21.05 1.76 -6.35
#